data_AF-A0A257Q2N0-F1
#
_entry.id   AF-A0A257Q2N0-F1
#
_cell.length_a   1.000
_cell.length_b   1.000
_cell.length_c   1.000
_cell.angle_alpha   90.00
_cell.angle_beta   90.00
_cell.angle_gamma   90.00
#
_symmetry.space_group_name_H-M   'P 1'
#
loop_
_entity.id
_entity.type
_entity.pdbx_description
1 polymer ?
#
loop_
_entity_poly.entity_id
_entity_poly.type
_entity_poly.pdbx_seq_one_letter_code
_entity_poly.pdbx_strand_id
1 'polypeptide(L)'
;MAIIRPSTVHYPFAEAALPANINTVPDAPTGSALASWQQGFPPITMTPLGSGGLPPYGADFNGVLNALSANVQWMNAGGTPAYDSTLSTAIGGYPAGAVIALSDGYSYVVSTTAGNTNNPNSSMTGWAPFGGLMSGAELYIQDSGPGANSILLTAAPPVSAYFNGLRVVFK
;
A
#
# COMPACT_ATOMS: atom_id res chain seq x y z
N MET A 1 33.49 5.16 2.73
CA MET A 1 32.51 5.55 1.69
C MET A 1 31.22 5.92 2.42
N ALA A 2 30.81 7.19 2.37
CA ALA A 2 29.56 7.60 3.00
C ALA A 2 28.39 7.17 2.11
N ILE A 3 27.42 6.46 2.68
CA ILE A 3 26.18 6.11 1.98
C ILE A 3 25.29 7.36 1.99
N ILE A 4 25.00 7.91 0.80
CA ILE A 4 24.07 9.02 0.65
C ILE A 4 22.66 8.44 0.55
N ARG A 5 21.73 8.93 1.36
CA ARG A 5 20.30 8.56 1.25
C ARG A 5 19.78 9.05 -0.12
N PRO A 6 19.15 8.19 -0.94
CA PRO A 6 18.55 8.63 -2.20
C PRO A 6 17.54 9.75 -1.99
N SER A 7 17.49 10.71 -2.90
CA SER A 7 16.48 11.76 -2.91
C SER A 7 15.09 11.14 -3.07
N THR A 8 14.11 11.70 -2.38
CA THR A 8 12.70 11.31 -2.54
C THR A 8 12.19 11.65 -3.93
N VAL A 9 11.27 10.84 -4.46
CA VAL A 9 10.57 11.15 -5.71
C VAL A 9 9.60 12.29 -5.44
N HIS A 10 9.90 13.48 -5.94
CA HIS A 10 9.06 14.68 -5.71
C HIS A 10 7.92 14.80 -6.71
N TYR A 11 8.06 14.22 -7.90
CA TYR A 11 7.08 14.24 -8.98
C TYR A 11 7.03 12.87 -9.64
N PRO A 12 5.86 12.39 -10.07
CA PRO A 12 5.78 11.26 -10.97
C PRO A 12 6.58 11.53 -12.24
N PHE A 13 7.25 10.51 -12.76
CA PHE A 13 7.93 10.58 -14.04
C PHE A 13 6.93 10.97 -15.14
N ALA A 14 7.35 11.83 -16.07
CA ALA A 14 6.51 12.34 -17.14
C ALA A 14 5.22 13.06 -16.69
N GLU A 15 5.14 13.57 -15.45
CA GLU A 15 3.97 14.33 -14.95
C GLU A 15 3.54 15.47 -15.89
N ALA A 16 4.49 16.22 -16.44
CA ALA A 16 4.21 17.35 -17.34
C ALA A 16 4.11 16.95 -18.83
N ALA A 17 4.17 15.65 -19.17
CA ALA A 17 4.03 15.21 -20.55
C ALA A 17 2.58 15.34 -21.03
N LEU A 18 2.40 15.54 -22.36
CA LEU A 18 1.07 15.53 -22.96
C LEU A 18 0.40 14.16 -22.73
N PRO A 19 -0.92 14.11 -22.48
CA PRO A 19 -1.63 12.83 -22.26
C PRO A 19 -1.43 11.81 -23.38
N ALA A 20 -1.31 12.26 -24.64
CA ALA A 20 -1.04 11.39 -25.78
C ALA A 20 0.34 10.71 -25.75
N ASN A 21 1.25 11.17 -24.88
CA ASN A 21 2.60 10.63 -24.68
C ASN A 21 2.71 9.79 -23.40
N ILE A 22 1.59 9.44 -22.76
CA ILE A 22 1.55 8.57 -21.58
C ILE A 22 0.50 7.50 -21.84
N ASN A 23 0.93 6.27 -22.11
CA ASN A 23 -0.01 5.17 -22.31
C ASN A 23 -0.50 4.65 -20.97
N THR A 24 -1.81 4.36 -20.88
CA THR A 24 -2.32 3.48 -19.83
C THR A 24 -1.84 2.06 -20.11
N VAL A 25 -1.11 1.48 -19.16
CA VAL A 25 -0.56 0.12 -19.28
C VAL A 25 -1.64 -0.88 -18.83
N PRO A 26 -2.18 -1.72 -19.73
CA PRO A 26 -3.17 -2.74 -19.36
C PRO A 26 -2.51 -3.87 -18.57
N ASP A 27 -3.31 -4.64 -17.83
CA ASP A 27 -2.81 -5.84 -17.15
C ASP A 27 -2.44 -6.94 -18.16
N ALA A 28 -3.39 -7.28 -19.04
CA ALA A 28 -3.24 -8.39 -19.98
C ALA A 28 -2.36 -8.02 -21.20
N PRO A 29 -1.66 -9.02 -21.79
CA PRO A 29 -1.01 -8.89 -23.09
C PRO A 29 -1.89 -8.21 -24.14
N THR A 30 -1.34 -7.24 -24.87
CA THR A 30 -2.10 -6.51 -25.90
C THR A 30 -2.12 -7.22 -27.26
N GLY A 31 -1.25 -8.20 -27.47
CA GLY A 31 -1.03 -8.81 -28.80
C GLY A 31 -0.39 -7.86 -29.81
N SER A 32 0.13 -6.71 -29.35
CA SER A 32 0.78 -5.69 -30.17
C SER A 32 2.20 -5.40 -29.66
N ALA A 33 2.81 -4.30 -30.08
CA ALA A 33 4.08 -3.82 -29.53
C ALA A 33 3.92 -2.99 -28.23
N LEU A 34 2.68 -2.79 -27.76
CA LEU A 34 2.39 -2.09 -26.51
C LEU A 34 2.68 -2.96 -25.28
N ALA A 35 3.25 -2.34 -24.25
CA ALA A 35 3.52 -2.98 -22.96
C ALA A 35 2.24 -3.37 -22.20
N SER A 36 2.35 -4.36 -21.32
CA SER A 36 1.33 -4.70 -20.30
C SER A 36 1.99 -5.08 -18.97
N TRP A 37 1.24 -5.05 -17.86
CA TRP A 37 1.80 -5.43 -16.55
C TRP A 37 2.18 -6.91 -16.47
N GLN A 38 1.40 -7.80 -17.10
CA GLN A 38 1.68 -9.24 -17.08
C GLN A 38 2.84 -9.64 -18.00
N GLN A 39 2.97 -9.01 -19.18
CA GLN A 39 3.99 -9.38 -20.17
C GLN A 39 5.23 -8.49 -20.14
N GLY A 40 5.12 -7.29 -19.58
CA GLY A 40 6.11 -6.23 -19.76
C GLY A 40 6.13 -5.76 -21.21
N PHE A 41 7.33 -5.45 -21.72
CA PHE A 41 7.52 -5.16 -23.14
C PHE A 41 7.45 -6.47 -23.95
N PRO A 42 6.59 -6.57 -24.98
CA PRO A 42 6.37 -7.82 -25.69
C PRO A 42 7.60 -8.22 -26.54
N PRO A 43 7.81 -9.53 -26.86
CA PRO A 43 8.99 -10.00 -27.59
C PRO A 43 9.25 -9.31 -28.93
N ILE A 44 8.21 -8.83 -29.63
CA ILE A 44 8.34 -8.05 -30.87
C ILE A 44 9.19 -6.79 -30.68
N THR A 45 9.29 -6.30 -29.43
CA THR A 45 10.13 -5.15 -29.05
C THR A 45 11.56 -5.47 -28.66
N MET A 46 11.87 -6.76 -28.57
CA MET A 46 13.21 -7.29 -28.31
C MET A 46 13.81 -7.95 -29.56
N THR A 47 13.02 -8.09 -30.62
CA THR A 47 13.49 -8.57 -31.93
C THR A 47 14.29 -7.46 -32.63
N PRO A 48 15.44 -7.76 -33.25
CA PRO A 48 16.18 -6.79 -34.06
C PRO A 48 15.31 -6.15 -35.15
N LEU A 49 15.51 -4.86 -35.42
CA LEU A 49 14.76 -4.13 -36.46
C LEU A 49 14.90 -4.79 -37.84
N GLY A 50 16.10 -5.27 -38.18
CA GLY A 50 16.37 -5.99 -39.43
C GLY A 50 15.65 -7.33 -39.56
N SER A 51 15.06 -7.83 -38.47
CA SER A 51 14.27 -9.07 -38.41
C SER A 51 12.78 -8.79 -38.20
N GLY A 52 12.32 -7.54 -38.40
CA GLY A 52 10.91 -7.15 -38.30
C GLY A 52 10.44 -6.78 -36.89
N GLY A 53 11.36 -6.55 -35.94
CA GLY A 53 11.00 -6.02 -34.62
C GLY A 53 10.53 -4.57 -34.66
N LEU A 54 9.82 -4.14 -33.61
CA LEU A 54 9.34 -2.78 -33.42
C LEU A 54 9.92 -2.21 -32.12
N PRO A 55 10.45 -1.00 -32.06
CA PRO A 55 10.95 -0.46 -30.79
C PRO A 55 9.81 -0.33 -29.76
N PRO A 56 10.09 -0.43 -28.45
CA PRO A 56 9.09 -0.11 -27.45
C PRO A 56 8.67 1.36 -27.55
N TYR A 57 7.41 1.66 -27.24
CA TYR A 57 6.90 3.02 -27.34
C TYR A 57 7.39 3.88 -26.17
N GLY A 58 7.89 5.09 -26.45
CA GLY A 58 8.22 6.07 -25.42
C GLY A 58 7.05 6.37 -24.47
N ALA A 59 5.82 6.33 -24.99
CA ALA A 59 4.61 6.48 -24.18
C ALA A 59 4.37 5.32 -23.20
N ASP A 60 4.82 4.10 -23.51
CA ASP A 60 4.77 2.96 -22.57
C ASP A 60 5.77 3.16 -21.44
N PHE A 61 6.99 3.62 -21.74
CA PHE A 61 7.96 3.99 -20.70
C PHE A 61 7.40 5.07 -19.78
N ASN A 62 6.83 6.13 -20.36
CA ASN A 62 6.20 7.18 -19.58
C ASN A 62 5.07 6.61 -18.71
N GLY A 63 4.20 5.77 -19.25
CA GLY A 63 3.11 5.13 -18.50
C GLY A 63 3.59 4.28 -17.33
N VAL A 64 4.51 3.33 -17.57
CA VAL A 64 5.07 2.45 -16.53
C VAL A 64 5.79 3.26 -15.45
N LEU A 65 6.70 4.16 -15.86
CA LEU A 65 7.49 4.94 -14.92
C LEU A 65 6.63 5.92 -14.14
N ASN A 66 5.63 6.55 -14.76
CA ASN A 66 4.67 7.40 -14.08
C ASN A 66 3.90 6.64 -13.00
N ALA A 67 3.34 5.47 -13.33
CA ALA A 67 2.58 4.66 -12.37
C ALA A 67 3.43 4.24 -11.17
N LEU A 68 4.66 3.78 -11.40
CA LEU A 68 5.57 3.36 -10.32
C LEU A 68 6.03 4.54 -9.45
N SER A 69 6.44 5.63 -10.08
CA SER A 69 6.92 6.83 -9.36
C SER A 69 5.80 7.55 -8.61
N ALA A 70 4.56 7.55 -9.12
CA ALA A 70 3.39 8.06 -8.41
C ALA A 70 3.11 7.25 -7.14
N ASN A 71 3.18 5.91 -7.20
CA ASN A 71 3.06 5.06 -6.03
C ASN A 71 4.18 5.34 -5.01
N VAL A 72 5.43 5.46 -5.46
CA VAL A 72 6.57 5.78 -4.59
C VAL A 72 6.41 7.17 -3.94
N GLN A 73 5.97 8.18 -4.69
CA GLN A 73 5.71 9.52 -4.16
C GLN A 73 4.62 9.45 -3.09
N TRP A 74 3.51 8.76 -3.36
CA TRP A 74 2.42 8.61 -2.41
C TRP A 74 2.84 7.89 -1.13
N MET A 75 3.61 6.80 -1.23
CA MET A 75 4.15 6.10 -0.06
C MET A 75 5.13 6.99 0.74
N ASN A 76 6.00 7.73 0.07
CA ASN A 76 6.93 8.66 0.73
C ASN A 76 6.22 9.81 1.45
N ALA A 77 5.02 10.18 0.99
CA ALA A 77 4.15 11.17 1.63
C ALA A 77 3.35 10.61 2.82
N GLY A 78 3.58 9.35 3.22
CA GLY A 78 2.86 8.68 4.31
C GLY A 78 1.63 7.90 3.85
N GLY A 79 1.46 7.71 2.54
CA GLY A 79 0.38 6.91 1.97
C GLY A 79 0.37 5.47 2.50
N THR A 80 -0.78 5.03 2.99
CA THR A 80 -1.01 3.66 3.46
C THR A 80 -2.16 3.03 2.66
N PRO A 81 -1.96 1.85 2.05
CA PRO A 81 -2.98 1.25 1.18
C PRO A 81 -4.28 0.99 1.92
N ALA A 82 -5.41 1.31 1.31
CA ALA A 82 -6.71 0.85 1.79
C ALA A 82 -7.00 -0.55 1.24
N TYR A 83 -8.05 -1.20 1.75
CA TYR A 83 -8.53 -2.45 1.17
C TYR A 83 -8.96 -2.22 -0.29
N ASP A 84 -8.29 -2.91 -1.20
CA ASP A 84 -8.64 -3.04 -2.61
C ASP A 84 -9.01 -4.50 -2.91
N SER A 85 -10.23 -4.74 -3.40
CA SER A 85 -10.75 -6.07 -3.74
C SER A 85 -10.09 -6.67 -4.98
N THR A 86 -9.73 -5.84 -5.95
CA THR A 86 -9.04 -6.25 -7.18
C THR A 86 -7.63 -6.72 -6.84
N LEU A 87 -6.89 -5.93 -6.06
CA LEU A 87 -5.59 -6.33 -5.54
C LEU A 87 -5.69 -7.60 -4.70
N SER A 88 -6.64 -7.64 -3.75
CA SER A 88 -6.87 -8.82 -2.91
C SER A 88 -7.07 -10.08 -3.75
N THR A 89 -7.85 -9.99 -4.82
CA THR A 89 -8.07 -11.13 -5.73
C THR A 89 -6.78 -11.50 -6.47
N ALA A 90 -6.05 -10.51 -6.99
CA ALA A 90 -4.83 -10.71 -7.76
C ALA A 90 -3.68 -11.35 -6.96
N ILE A 91 -3.56 -11.03 -5.66
CA ILE A 91 -2.47 -11.54 -4.80
C ILE A 91 -2.88 -12.73 -3.92
N GLY A 92 -4.12 -13.22 -4.03
CA GLY A 92 -4.63 -14.31 -3.18
C GLY A 92 -4.92 -13.90 -1.73
N GLY A 93 -5.26 -12.63 -1.52
CA GLY A 93 -5.56 -12.02 -0.22
C GLY A 93 -4.34 -11.37 0.44
N TYR A 94 -4.59 -10.46 1.38
CA TYR A 94 -3.53 -9.76 2.10
C TYR A 94 -2.75 -10.75 2.99
N PRO A 95 -1.40 -10.79 2.92
CA PRO A 95 -0.60 -11.68 3.74
C PRO A 95 -0.68 -11.30 5.24
N ALA A 96 -0.36 -12.23 6.12
CA ALA A 96 -0.25 -11.94 7.55
C ALA A 96 0.80 -10.85 7.79
N GLY A 97 0.48 -9.88 8.66
CA GLY A 97 1.30 -8.70 8.91
C GLY A 97 1.09 -7.54 7.93
N ALA A 98 0.28 -7.70 6.88
CA ALA A 98 -0.08 -6.58 6.00
C ALA A 98 -0.86 -5.52 6.77
N VAL A 99 -0.40 -4.27 6.71
CA VAL A 99 -1.07 -3.11 7.33
C VAL A 99 -1.79 -2.31 6.25
N ILE A 100 -3.08 -2.08 6.44
CA ILE A 100 -3.92 -1.26 5.55
C ILE A 100 -4.77 -0.26 6.33
N ALA A 101 -5.17 0.82 5.66
CA ALA A 101 -6.03 1.86 6.20
C ALA A 101 -7.52 1.47 6.13
N LEU A 102 -8.29 1.89 7.14
CA LEU A 102 -9.75 1.92 7.09
C LEU A 102 -10.23 3.18 6.35
N SER A 103 -11.49 3.18 5.94
CA SER A 103 -12.12 4.29 5.21
C SER A 103 -12.36 5.54 6.07
N ASP A 104 -12.17 5.45 7.39
CA ASP A 104 -12.27 6.58 8.30
C ASP A 104 -11.10 7.58 8.17
N GLY A 105 -10.01 7.18 7.50
CA GLY A 105 -8.83 8.01 7.26
C GLY A 105 -7.89 8.17 8.44
N TYR A 106 -8.17 7.51 9.57
CA TYR A 106 -7.38 7.63 10.81
C TYR A 106 -6.94 6.28 11.38
N SER A 107 -7.69 5.21 11.09
CA SER A 107 -7.46 3.89 11.65
C SER A 107 -6.76 3.00 10.66
N TYR A 108 -5.90 2.14 11.20
CA TYR A 108 -5.19 1.11 10.46
C TYR A 108 -5.49 -0.25 11.07
N VAL A 109 -5.42 -1.28 10.24
CA VAL A 109 -5.55 -2.67 10.66
C VAL A 109 -4.40 -3.50 10.12
N VAL A 110 -4.02 -4.53 10.87
CA VAL A 110 -3.03 -5.53 10.47
C VAL A 110 -3.73 -6.86 10.23
N SER A 111 -3.39 -7.51 9.11
CA SER A 111 -3.89 -8.85 8.81
C SER A 111 -3.28 -9.87 9.77
N THR A 112 -4.10 -10.68 10.42
CA THR A 112 -3.69 -11.72 11.37
C THR A 112 -3.64 -13.11 10.74
N THR A 113 -4.07 -13.25 9.48
CA THR A 113 -4.11 -14.52 8.74
C THR A 113 -3.46 -14.36 7.37
N ALA A 114 -2.85 -15.42 6.85
CA ALA A 114 -2.37 -15.42 5.48
C ALA A 114 -3.54 -15.39 4.49
N GLY A 115 -3.41 -14.63 3.40
CA GLY A 115 -4.43 -14.58 2.34
C GLY A 115 -5.77 -14.00 2.79
N ASN A 116 -5.78 -12.99 3.68
CA ASN A 116 -7.03 -12.40 4.15
C ASN A 116 -7.74 -11.63 3.02
N THR A 117 -8.94 -12.06 2.67
CA THR A 117 -9.78 -11.44 1.63
C THR A 117 -10.91 -10.59 2.20
N ASN A 118 -11.12 -10.56 3.52
CA ASN A 118 -12.19 -9.80 4.14
C ASN A 118 -11.93 -8.29 4.04
N ASN A 119 -12.93 -7.49 3.66
CA ASN A 119 -12.82 -6.04 3.72
C ASN A 119 -13.00 -5.57 5.19
N PRO A 120 -11.97 -5.01 5.84
CA PRO A 120 -12.03 -4.64 7.25
C PRO A 120 -13.05 -3.55 7.58
N ASN A 121 -13.49 -2.77 6.58
CA ASN A 121 -14.57 -1.78 6.76
C ASN A 121 -15.96 -2.43 6.91
N SER A 122 -16.08 -3.73 6.62
CA SER A 122 -17.32 -4.50 6.71
C SER A 122 -17.21 -5.70 7.67
N SER A 123 -16.01 -6.27 7.80
CA SER A 123 -15.76 -7.47 8.60
C SER A 123 -14.33 -7.45 9.11
N MET A 124 -14.17 -7.38 10.43
CA MET A 124 -12.87 -7.43 11.11
C MET A 124 -12.29 -8.86 11.21
N THR A 125 -12.93 -9.86 10.59
CA THR A 125 -12.42 -11.24 10.57
C THR A 125 -11.04 -11.30 9.91
N GLY A 126 -10.05 -11.84 10.64
CA GLY A 126 -8.65 -11.88 10.19
C GLY A 126 -7.91 -10.54 10.25
N TRP A 127 -8.50 -9.51 10.88
CA TRP A 127 -7.92 -8.19 11.08
C TRP A 127 -7.82 -7.86 12.56
N ALA A 128 -6.77 -7.16 12.96
CA ALA A 128 -6.64 -6.54 14.28
C ALA A 128 -6.33 -5.05 14.11
N PRO A 129 -6.78 -4.17 15.04
CA PRO A 129 -6.35 -2.78 15.04
C PRO A 129 -4.82 -2.68 15.05
N PHE A 130 -4.26 -1.83 14.19
CA PHE A 130 -2.83 -1.55 14.14
C PHE A 130 -2.53 -0.24 14.87
N GLY A 131 -1.97 -0.35 16.08
CA GLY A 131 -1.60 0.79 16.93
C GLY A 131 -0.16 1.32 16.73
N GLY A 132 0.59 0.77 15.77
CA GLY A 132 2.03 1.02 15.62
C GLY A 132 2.89 0.15 16.53
N LEU A 133 4.18 -0.03 16.18
CA LEU A 133 5.16 -0.72 17.02
C LEU A 133 5.41 0.11 18.29
N MET A 134 4.74 -0.22 19.38
CA MET A 134 5.15 0.23 20.71
C MET A 134 6.05 -0.86 21.30
N SER A 135 7.35 -0.59 21.39
CA SER A 135 8.19 -1.33 22.31
C SER A 135 7.73 -0.97 23.73
N GLY A 136 6.96 -1.88 24.34
CA GLY A 136 6.46 -1.74 25.72
C GLY A 136 4.98 -1.34 25.79
N ALA A 137 4.19 -2.29 26.31
CA ALA A 137 2.78 -2.20 26.71
C ALA A 137 1.75 -1.94 25.58
N GLU A 138 0.95 -2.95 25.26
CA GLU A 138 -0.29 -2.78 24.51
C GLU A 138 -1.36 -2.17 25.44
N LEU A 139 -2.01 -1.09 24.98
CA LEU A 139 -3.16 -0.51 25.65
C LEU A 139 -4.43 -1.02 24.97
N TYR A 140 -5.19 -1.89 25.66
CA TYR A 140 -6.46 -2.38 25.15
C TYR A 140 -7.60 -1.43 25.56
N ILE A 141 -8.40 -0.98 24.59
CA ILE A 141 -9.64 -0.20 24.81
C ILE A 141 -10.83 -1.09 24.43
N GLN A 142 -11.61 -1.56 25.40
CA GLN A 142 -12.91 -2.24 25.19
C GLN A 142 -14.05 -1.32 25.60
N ASP A 143 -15.07 -1.26 24.75
CA ASP A 143 -16.42 -0.88 25.20
C ASP A 143 -16.91 -1.96 26.17
N SER A 144 -17.40 -1.54 27.34
CA SER A 144 -17.88 -2.46 28.38
C SER A 144 -19.31 -2.97 28.15
N GLY A 145 -19.89 -2.64 26.99
CA GLY A 145 -21.16 -3.19 26.51
C GLY A 145 -22.26 -2.13 26.41
N PRO A 146 -23.42 -2.48 25.80
CA PRO A 146 -24.48 -1.53 25.55
C PRO A 146 -25.00 -0.92 26.85
N GLY A 147 -24.84 0.41 26.99
CA GLY A 147 -25.32 1.21 28.13
C GLY A 147 -24.27 1.57 29.18
N ALA A 148 -23.01 1.17 29.01
CA ALA A 148 -21.92 1.56 29.91
C ALA A 148 -21.26 2.88 29.47
N ASN A 149 -21.23 3.88 30.35
CA ASN A 149 -20.51 5.15 30.15
C ASN A 149 -19.04 5.07 30.61
N SER A 150 -18.42 3.91 30.53
CA SER A 150 -17.05 3.69 31.03
C SER A 150 -16.22 2.83 30.08
N ILE A 151 -14.97 3.24 29.86
CA ILE A 151 -13.95 2.47 29.15
C ILE A 151 -13.05 1.83 30.20
N LEU A 152 -12.81 0.52 30.10
CA LEU A 152 -11.84 -0.19 30.93
C LEU A 152 -10.47 -0.22 30.22
N LEU A 153 -9.45 0.43 30.80
CA LEU A 153 -8.08 0.38 30.31
C LEU A 153 -7.31 -0.72 31.05
N THR A 154 -6.96 -1.81 30.35
CA THR A 154 -6.11 -2.88 30.90
C THR A 154 -4.82 -2.96 30.10
N ALA A 155 -3.68 -2.79 30.76
CA ALA A 155 -2.36 -3.03 30.17
C ALA A 155 -1.89 -4.46 30.45
N ALA A 156 -1.41 -5.16 29.42
CA ALA A 156 -0.85 -6.50 29.54
C ALA A 156 0.52 -6.57 28.83
N PRO A 157 1.64 -6.83 29.54
CA PRO A 157 1.75 -7.01 30.99
C PRO A 157 1.41 -5.72 31.78
N PRO A 158 1.14 -5.82 33.11
CA PRO A 158 0.85 -4.65 33.93
C PRO A 158 1.95 -3.60 33.81
N VAL A 159 1.57 -2.33 33.65
CA VAL A 159 2.53 -1.23 33.72
C VAL A 159 3.09 -1.18 35.13
N SER A 160 4.34 -1.61 35.29
CA SER A 160 5.01 -1.67 36.60
C SER A 160 5.55 -0.32 37.07
N ALA A 161 5.63 0.68 36.18
CA ALA A 161 5.97 2.06 36.49
C ALA A 161 5.49 3.03 35.40
N TYR A 162 4.99 4.21 35.79
CA TYR A 162 4.75 5.32 34.84
C TYR A 162 6.08 5.89 34.35
N PHE A 163 6.26 6.06 33.04
CA PHE A 163 7.43 6.71 32.46
C PHE A 163 7.15 8.16 32.08
N ASN A 164 8.19 9.00 32.15
CA ASN A 164 8.10 10.41 31.76
C ASN A 164 7.70 10.52 30.28
N GLY A 165 6.56 11.17 30.00
CA GLY A 165 6.02 11.32 28.65
C GLY A 165 4.77 10.50 28.33
N LEU A 166 4.30 9.63 29.23
CA LEU A 166 3.01 8.93 29.02
C LEU A 166 1.85 9.95 28.96
N ARG A 167 1.16 10.00 27.81
CA ARG A 167 -0.05 10.80 27.62
C ARG A 167 -1.21 9.90 27.22
N VAL A 168 -2.31 9.99 27.98
CA VAL A 168 -3.62 9.45 27.62
C VAL A 168 -4.51 10.65 27.32
N VAL A 169 -4.93 10.80 26.06
CA VAL A 169 -5.72 11.95 25.60
C VAL A 169 -7.06 11.44 25.07
N PHE A 170 -8.14 11.97 25.64
CA PHE A 170 -9.50 11.85 25.08
C PHE A 170 -9.91 13.24 24.57
N LYS A 171 -10.63 13.31 23.45
CA LYS A 171 -11.32 14.52 23.00
C LYS A 171 -12.80 14.40 23.31
#